data_AF-A0A6F9EEB9-F1
#
_entry.id   AF-A0A6F9EEB9-F1
#
_cell.length_a   1.000
_cell.length_b   1.000
_cell.length_c   1.000
_cell.angle_alpha   90.00
_cell.angle_beta   90.00
_cell.angle_gamma   90.00
#
_symmetry.space_group_name_H-M   'P 1'
#
loop_
_entity.id
_entity.type
_entity.pdbx_description
1 polymer ?
#
loop_
_entity_poly.entity_id
_entity_poly.type
_entity_poly.pdbx_seq_one_letter_code
_entity_poly.pdbx_strand_id
1 'polypeptide(L)'
;MKILKSLRFRLEPTTEQAQNFSKSAKGTRENPGKNVRAKSGLNKAILDQGWSLFQTFLGYKLHWSGGRDGDRTGTVHEPALWATPSQSPCEQCGYEANADTVGTMNILRAGPARIACFPV
;
A
#
# COMPACT_ATOMS: atom_id res chain seq x y z
N MET A 1 -6.57 -41.36 2.30
CA MET A 1 -5.66 -40.52 1.49
C MET A 1 -6.48 -39.72 0.48
N LYS A 2 -6.19 -38.42 0.29
CA LYS A 2 -6.76 -37.48 -0.71
C LYS A 2 -7.88 -36.50 -0.28
N ILE A 3 -7.79 -35.89 0.91
CA ILE A 3 -8.52 -34.62 1.18
C ILE A 3 -7.58 -33.48 1.63
N LEU A 4 -6.35 -33.78 2.03
CA LEU A 4 -5.39 -32.78 2.55
C LEU A 4 -4.29 -32.39 1.55
N LYS A 5 -4.62 -32.20 0.26
CA LYS A 5 -3.65 -31.72 -0.75
C LYS A 5 -4.03 -30.41 -1.46
N SER A 6 -5.21 -29.83 -1.20
CA SER A 6 -5.65 -28.57 -1.85
C SER A 6 -5.31 -27.31 -1.06
N LEU A 7 -4.90 -27.41 0.21
CA LEU A 7 -4.45 -26.26 1.02
C LEU A 7 -2.93 -26.13 1.00
N ARG A 8 -2.35 -25.97 -0.19
CA ARG A 8 -1.12 -25.18 -0.33
C ARG A 8 -1.51 -23.83 -0.91
N PHE A 9 -2.40 -23.11 -0.22
CA PHE A 9 -2.52 -21.68 -0.47
C PHE A 9 -1.35 -21.02 0.23
N ARG A 10 -0.29 -20.88 -0.55
CA ARG A 10 0.84 -20.04 -0.22
C ARG A 10 0.29 -18.63 -0.14
N LEU A 11 -0.10 -18.22 1.08
CA LEU A 11 -0.17 -16.81 1.43
C LEU A 11 1.27 -16.29 1.31
N GLU A 12 1.77 -16.07 0.09
CA GLU A 12 2.94 -15.23 -0.07
C GLU A 12 2.46 -13.84 0.34
N PRO A 13 2.91 -13.32 1.48
CA PRO A 13 2.53 -11.98 1.84
C PRO A 13 3.20 -11.08 0.80
N THR A 14 2.41 -10.38 -0.02
CA THR A 14 2.88 -9.30 -0.91
C THR A 14 3.30 -8.08 -0.06
N THR A 15 4.16 -8.31 0.93
CA THR A 15 4.70 -7.33 1.87
C THR A 15 5.76 -6.44 1.25
N GLU A 16 5.99 -6.56 -0.06
CA GLU A 16 7.05 -5.89 -0.79
C GLU A 16 7.01 -4.37 -0.56
N GLN A 17 5.82 -3.77 -0.50
CA GLN A 17 5.66 -2.33 -0.26
C GLN A 17 6.06 -1.92 1.16
N ALA A 18 5.61 -2.65 2.19
CA ALA A 18 5.97 -2.34 3.58
C ALA A 18 7.47 -2.54 3.86
N GLN A 19 8.08 -3.55 3.22
CA GLN A 19 9.52 -3.81 3.31
C GLN A 19 10.33 -2.72 2.60
N ASN A 20 9.82 -2.14 1.52
CA ASN A 20 10.50 -1.08 0.78
C ASN A 20 10.70 0.21 1.61
N PHE A 21 9.79 0.55 2.52
CA PHE A 21 9.91 1.74 3.36
C PHE A 21 11.07 1.66 4.37
N SER A 22 11.30 0.48 4.95
CA SER A 22 12.35 0.25 5.95
C SER A 22 13.64 -0.34 5.35
N LYS A 23 13.67 -0.62 4.04
CA LYS A 23 14.82 -1.23 3.34
C LYS A 23 16.14 -0.52 3.58
N SER A 24 16.12 0.83 3.60
CA SER A 24 17.32 1.63 3.86
C SER A 24 17.88 1.49 5.28
N ALA A 25 17.03 1.11 6.24
CA ALA A 25 17.39 0.92 7.63
C ALA A 25 17.91 -0.50 7.94
N LYS A 26 17.99 -1.39 6.94
CA LYS A 26 18.53 -2.75 7.10
C LYS A 26 19.99 -2.69 7.58
N GLY A 27 20.28 -3.35 8.69
CA GLY A 27 21.61 -3.41 9.32
C GLY A 27 21.53 -4.01 10.73
N THR A 28 22.66 -4.05 11.43
CA THR A 28 22.70 -4.45 12.85
C THR A 28 22.87 -3.21 13.74
N ARG A 29 22.88 -3.41 15.05
CA ARG A 29 23.13 -2.30 15.99
C ARG A 29 24.57 -1.79 15.87
N GLU A 30 25.50 -2.69 15.57
CA GLU A 30 26.94 -2.44 15.42
C GLU A 30 27.27 -1.82 14.07
N ASN A 31 26.52 -2.19 13.01
CA ASN A 31 26.65 -1.61 11.68
C ASN A 31 25.26 -1.26 11.11
N PRO A 32 24.71 -0.07 11.46
CA PRO A 32 23.38 0.33 11.04
C PRO A 32 23.33 0.65 9.54
N GLY A 33 22.14 0.53 8.96
CA GLY A 33 21.87 0.94 7.58
C GLY A 33 21.98 2.46 7.35
N LYS A 34 21.57 2.90 6.17
CA LYS A 34 21.65 4.32 5.77
C LYS A 34 20.54 5.14 6.41
N ASN A 35 20.87 6.32 6.92
CA ASN A 35 19.92 7.31 7.46
C ASN A 35 18.99 6.79 8.57
N VAL A 36 19.40 5.75 9.32
CA VAL A 36 18.60 5.12 10.37
C VAL A 36 18.20 6.13 11.45
N ARG A 37 19.16 6.92 11.94
CA ARG A 37 18.89 7.94 12.99
C ARG A 37 17.98 9.04 12.49
N ALA A 38 18.25 9.56 11.28
CA ALA A 38 17.46 10.63 10.67
C ALA A 38 16.01 10.20 10.39
N LYS A 39 15.77 8.92 10.09
CA LYS A 39 14.44 8.36 9.81
C LYS A 39 13.81 7.62 10.99
N SER A 40 14.40 7.68 12.18
CA SER A 40 13.97 6.87 13.33
C SER A 40 12.51 7.10 13.72
N GLY A 41 12.05 8.36 13.77
CA GLY A 41 10.66 8.70 14.04
C GLY A 41 9.69 8.18 12.98
N LEU A 42 10.00 8.41 11.69
CA LEU A 42 9.18 7.94 10.57
C LEU A 42 9.12 6.40 10.51
N ASN A 43 10.25 5.73 10.65
CA ASN A 43 10.31 4.26 10.65
C ASN A 43 9.50 3.67 11.80
N LYS A 44 9.56 4.28 12.98
CA LYS A 44 8.74 3.86 14.12
C LYS A 44 7.25 4.02 13.81
N ALA A 45 6.81 5.19 13.34
CA ALA A 45 5.40 5.43 13.00
C ALA A 45 4.87 4.45 11.93
N ILE A 46 5.68 4.12 10.92
CA ILE A 46 5.31 3.14 9.88
C ILE A 46 5.15 1.73 10.48
N LEU A 47 6.07 1.31 11.36
CA LEU A 47 6.01 -0.01 11.99
C LEU A 47 4.86 -0.12 12.99
N ASP A 48 4.63 0.93 13.79
CA ASP A 48 3.55 0.99 14.78
C ASP A 48 2.15 0.89 14.13
N GLN A 49 2.01 1.34 12.88
CA GLN A 49 0.75 1.25 12.14
C GLN A 49 0.40 -0.19 11.68
N GLY A 50 1.37 -1.12 11.66
CA GLY A 50 1.11 -2.53 11.36
C GLY A 50 0.78 -2.84 9.90
N TRP A 51 1.34 -2.10 8.93
CA TRP A 51 1.01 -2.23 7.50
C TRP A 51 1.15 -3.63 6.90
N SER A 52 2.09 -4.43 7.39
CA SER A 52 2.28 -5.82 6.92
C SER A 52 1.09 -6.69 7.33
N LEU A 53 0.67 -6.59 8.60
CA LEU A 53 -0.46 -7.32 9.14
C LEU A 53 -1.79 -6.87 8.50
N PHE A 54 -1.94 -5.56 8.29
CA PHE A 54 -3.08 -5.01 7.56
C PHE A 54 -3.21 -5.62 6.16
N GLN A 55 -2.12 -5.67 5.39
CA GLN A 55 -2.12 -6.29 4.05
C GLN A 55 -2.45 -7.78 4.10
N THR A 56 -1.89 -8.53 5.06
CA THR A 56 -2.21 -9.95 5.24
C THR A 56 -3.69 -10.17 5.51
N PHE A 57 -4.29 -9.41 6.44
CA PHE A 57 -5.71 -9.55 6.74
C PHE A 57 -6.61 -9.06 5.63
N LEU A 58 -6.22 -8.00 4.91
CA LEU A 58 -6.95 -7.51 3.75
C LEU A 58 -6.98 -8.58 2.65
N GLY A 59 -5.83 -9.17 2.30
CA GLY A 59 -5.74 -10.23 1.30
C GLY A 59 -6.55 -11.47 1.70
N TYR A 60 -6.47 -11.88 2.96
CA TYR A 60 -7.28 -12.97 3.51
C TYR A 60 -8.79 -12.70 3.37
N LYS A 61 -9.26 -11.52 3.80
CA LYS A 61 -10.68 -11.17 3.74
C LYS A 61 -11.18 -10.97 2.30
N LEU A 62 -10.38 -10.34 1.44
CA LEU A 62 -10.70 -10.19 0.03
C LEU A 62 -10.89 -11.55 -0.63
N HIS A 63 -9.94 -12.47 -0.43
CA HIS A 63 -10.06 -13.83 -0.95
C HIS A 63 -11.31 -14.55 -0.44
N TRP A 64 -11.63 -14.44 0.86
CA TRP A 64 -12.86 -15.02 1.41
C TRP A 64 -14.12 -14.44 0.75
N SER A 65 -14.14 -13.13 0.47
CA SER A 65 -15.26 -12.49 -0.23
C SER A 65 -15.30 -12.73 -1.76
N GLY A 66 -14.34 -13.48 -2.32
CA GLY A 66 -14.20 -13.65 -3.77
C GLY A 66 -13.64 -12.41 -4.50
N GLY A 67 -13.13 -11.43 -3.76
CA GLY A 67 -12.48 -10.23 -4.27
C GLY A 67 -11.01 -10.45 -4.64
N ARG A 68 -10.44 -9.50 -5.38
CA ARG A 68 -9.01 -9.46 -5.76
C ARG A 68 -8.37 -8.18 -5.23
N ASP A 69 -7.13 -8.27 -4.74
CA ASP A 69 -6.36 -7.06 -4.40
C ASP A 69 -5.94 -6.38 -5.71
N GLY A 70 -6.24 -5.09 -5.83
CA GLY A 70 -5.94 -4.29 -7.00
C GLY A 70 -4.64 -3.50 -6.80
N ASP A 71 -3.82 -3.40 -7.84
CA ASP A 71 -2.62 -2.57 -7.80
C ASP A 71 -3.02 -1.09 -7.62
N ARG A 72 -2.39 -0.40 -6.66
CA ARG A 72 -2.81 0.94 -6.19
C ARG A 72 -2.15 2.08 -6.97
N THR A 73 -1.41 1.75 -8.03
CA THR A 73 -0.55 2.70 -8.74
C THR A 73 -1.27 3.32 -9.94
N GLY A 74 -1.93 4.45 -9.69
CA GLY A 74 -2.42 5.37 -10.72
C GLY A 74 -2.91 6.66 -10.09
N THR A 75 -2.34 7.78 -10.50
CA THR A 75 -2.68 9.12 -9.97
C THR A 75 -3.25 9.95 -11.11
N VAL A 76 -4.42 10.54 -10.92
CA VAL A 76 -5.06 11.48 -11.87
C VAL A 76 -5.19 12.86 -11.23
N HIS A 77 -5.41 12.91 -9.92
CA HIS A 77 -5.39 14.14 -9.14
C HIS A 77 -4.32 14.01 -8.07
N GLU A 78 -3.35 14.92 -8.08
CA GLU A 78 -2.31 15.02 -7.07
C GLU A 78 -2.68 16.13 -6.08
N PRO A 79 -3.04 15.79 -4.82
CA PRO A 79 -3.21 16.80 -3.78
C PRO A 79 -1.85 17.39 -3.42
N ALA A 80 -1.81 18.66 -3.04
CA ALA A 80 -0.58 19.31 -2.59
C ALA A 80 0.02 18.53 -1.39
N LEU A 81 1.27 18.08 -1.54
CA LEU A 81 1.96 17.12 -0.63
C LEU A 81 2.07 17.58 0.84
N TRP A 82 1.80 18.85 1.12
CA TRP A 82 1.98 19.51 2.42
C TRP A 82 0.68 19.98 3.07
N ALA A 83 -0.48 19.75 2.44
CA ALA A 83 -1.75 20.29 2.90
C ALA A 83 -2.43 19.38 3.92
N THR A 84 -3.10 20.01 4.89
CA THR A 84 -3.97 19.37 5.87
C THR A 84 -5.04 18.49 5.21
N PRO A 85 -5.48 17.38 5.83
CA PRO A 85 -6.37 16.40 5.21
C PRO A 85 -7.73 16.94 4.71
N SER A 86 -8.12 18.17 5.04
CA SER A 86 -9.47 18.67 4.82
C SER A 86 -9.79 19.02 3.37
N GLN A 87 -8.89 19.68 2.63
CA GLN A 87 -9.09 20.07 1.22
C GLN A 87 -7.79 20.66 0.67
N SER A 88 -7.29 20.12 -0.45
CA SER A 88 -6.20 20.73 -1.21
C SER A 88 -6.52 20.69 -2.70
N PRO A 89 -6.50 21.81 -3.42
CA PRO A 89 -6.80 21.82 -4.83
C PRO A 89 -5.69 21.10 -5.61
N CYS A 90 -6.07 20.34 -6.63
CA CYS A 90 -5.13 19.78 -7.59
C CYS A 90 -4.44 20.90 -8.36
N GLU A 91 -3.12 20.96 -8.32
CA GLU A 91 -2.33 22.04 -8.95
C GLU A 91 -2.51 22.11 -10.48
N GLN A 92 -2.87 20.99 -11.11
CA GLN A 92 -3.02 20.90 -12.56
C GLN A 92 -4.41 21.31 -13.08
N CYS A 93 -5.48 21.07 -12.31
CA CYS A 93 -6.85 21.27 -12.79
C CYS A 93 -7.78 22.02 -11.82
N GLY A 94 -7.30 22.40 -10.64
CA GLY A 94 -8.07 23.13 -9.63
C GLY A 94 -9.14 22.31 -8.92
N TYR A 95 -9.24 21.00 -9.19
CA TYR A 95 -10.21 20.13 -8.52
C TYR A 95 -9.92 20.05 -7.02
N GLU A 96 -10.93 20.35 -6.20
CA GLU A 96 -10.82 20.38 -4.75
C GLU A 96 -11.76 19.35 -4.12
N ALA A 97 -11.18 18.45 -3.34
CA ALA A 97 -11.91 17.48 -2.52
C ALA A 97 -11.02 17.05 -1.35
N ASN A 98 -11.61 16.31 -0.42
CA ASN A 98 -10.88 15.66 0.65
C ASN A 98 -9.84 14.68 0.07
N ALA A 99 -8.67 14.58 0.71
CA ALA A 99 -7.57 13.73 0.23
C ALA A 99 -7.95 12.24 0.11
N ASP A 100 -8.82 11.73 0.99
CA ASP A 100 -9.32 10.35 0.92
C ASP A 100 -10.28 10.16 -0.26
N THR A 101 -11.07 11.18 -0.59
CA THR A 101 -11.93 11.17 -1.78
C THR A 101 -11.09 11.14 -3.06
N VAL A 102 -10.07 11.99 -3.12
CA VAL A 102 -9.09 12.00 -4.23
C VAL A 102 -8.34 10.66 -4.32
N GLY A 103 -7.89 10.12 -3.19
CA GLY A 103 -7.25 8.81 -3.10
C GLY A 103 -8.15 7.68 -3.58
N THR A 104 -9.43 7.71 -3.20
CA THR A 104 -10.43 6.74 -3.67
C THR A 104 -10.63 6.84 -5.17
N MET A 105 -10.75 8.05 -5.73
CA MET A 105 -10.87 8.24 -7.19
C MET A 105 -9.64 7.73 -7.94
N ASN A 106 -8.45 7.97 -7.42
CA ASN A 106 -7.19 7.50 -7.99
C ASN A 106 -7.13 5.96 -8.02
N ILE A 107 -7.44 5.31 -6.89
CA ILE A 107 -7.50 3.84 -6.79
C ILE A 107 -8.58 3.25 -7.72
N LEU A 108 -9.78 3.85 -7.74
CA LEU A 108 -10.89 3.41 -8.59
C LEU A 108 -10.59 3.53 -10.08
N ARG A 109 -9.70 4.43 -10.50
CA ARG A 109 -9.28 4.52 -11.90
C ARG A 109 -8.16 3.55 -12.23
N ALA A 110 -7.18 3.39 -11.34
CA ALA A 110 -6.04 2.51 -11.52
C ALA A 110 -6.45 1.03 -11.61
N GLY A 111 -7.36 0.59 -10.74
CA GLY A 111 -7.77 -0.82 -10.62
C GLY A 111 -8.43 -1.39 -11.88
N PRO A 112 -9.56 -0.83 -12.37
CA PRO A 112 -10.26 -1.32 -13.55
C PRO A 112 -9.44 -1.27 -14.83
N ALA A 113 -8.62 -0.23 -15.01
CA ALA A 113 -7.74 -0.11 -16.18
C ALA A 113 -6.72 -1.25 -16.27
N ARG A 114 -6.16 -1.69 -15.13
CA ARG A 114 -5.20 -2.81 -15.07
C ARG A 114 -5.87 -4.17 -15.25
N ILE A 115 -7.05 -4.39 -14.64
CA ILE A 115 -7.82 -5.64 -14.82
C ILE A 115 -8.22 -5.82 -16.29
N ALA A 116 -8.56 -4.72 -16.99
CA ALA A 116 -8.92 -4.76 -18.39
C ALA A 116 -7.72 -5.04 -19.32
N CYS A 117 -6.53 -4.49 -19.02
CA CYS A 117 -5.33 -4.64 -19.86
C CYS A 117 -4.53 -5.92 -19.59
N PHE A 118 -4.64 -6.50 -18.38
CA PHE A 118 -4.03 -7.78 -18.03
C PHE A 118 -5.08 -8.76 -17.51
N PRO A 119 -5.97 -9.26 -18.39
CA PRO A 119 -6.84 -10.36 -18.03
C PRO A 119 -5.98 -11.61 -17.80
N VAL A 120 -6.22 -12.30 -16.68
CA VAL A 120 -5.63 -13.63 -16.38
C VAL A 120 -6.51 -14.71 -16.98
#